data_AF-A0A3N0YJQ1-F1
#
_entry.id   AF-A0A3N0YJQ1-F1
#
_cell.length_a   1.000
_cell.length_b   1.000
_cell.length_c   1.000
_cell.angle_alpha   90.00
_cell.angle_beta   90.00
_cell.angle_gamma   90.00
#
_symmetry.space_group_name_H-M   'P 1'
#
loop_
_entity.id
_entity.type
_entity.pdbx_description
1 polymer ?
#
loop_
_entity_poly.entity_id
_entity_poly.type
_entity_poly.pdbx_seq_one_letter_code
_entity_poly.pdbx_strand_id
1 'polypeptide(L)'
;MNNLQWYQQYPNSEPEFLILIMESGQMQNATPPHPRLTASVDKESKTVNLEIFPADVKDSALYYCALQPTVAGNTMYTIQKPAQS
;
A
#
# COMPACT_ATOMS: atom_id res chain seq x y z
N MET A 1 -11.37 11.12 5.73
CA MET A 1 -11.22 9.72 6.20
C MET A 1 -9.79 9.32 5.90
N ASN A 2 -9.02 8.90 6.91
CA ASN A 2 -7.64 8.47 6.71
C ASN A 2 -7.64 7.03 6.20
N ASN A 3 -6.91 6.79 5.12
CA ASN A 3 -6.69 5.45 4.57
C ASN A 3 -5.23 5.30 4.17
N LEU A 4 -4.71 4.09 4.41
CA LEU A 4 -3.40 3.65 3.97
C LEU A 4 -3.61 2.75 2.75
N GLN A 5 -2.93 3.06 1.66
CA GLN A 5 -2.99 2.31 0.41
C GLN A 5 -1.62 1.69 0.16
N TRP A 6 -1.59 0.43 -0.27
CA TRP A 6 -0.37 -0.27 -0.66
C TRP A 6 -0.37 -0.57 -2.15
N TYR A 7 0.80 -0.39 -2.75
CA TYR A 7 1.06 -0.63 -4.15
C TYR A 7 2.33 -1.45 -4.33
N GLN A 8 2.37 -2.28 -5.37
CA GLN A 8 3.56 -2.99 -5.84
C GLN A 8 3.99 -2.44 -7.19
N GLN A 9 5.28 -2.27 -7.42
CA GLN A 9 5.79 -1.84 -8.71
C GLN A 9 6.96 -2.73 -9.14
N TYR A 10 6.77 -3.47 -10.23
CA TYR A 10 7.84 -4.17 -10.90
C TYR A 10 8.74 -3.19 -11.69
N PRO A 11 10.00 -3.56 -11.99
CA PRO A 11 10.88 -2.71 -12.79
C PRO A 11 10.21 -2.26 -14.09
N ASN A 12 10.29 -0.95 -14.38
CA ASN A 12 9.71 -0.31 -15.57
C ASN A 12 8.19 -0.49 -15.74
N SER A 13 7.47 -0.84 -14.69
CA SER A 13 6.01 -0.98 -14.69
C SER A 13 5.35 0.15 -13.90
N GLU A 14 4.05 0.36 -14.07
CA GLU A 14 3.29 1.27 -13.21
C GLU A 14 2.99 0.62 -11.84
N PRO A 15 2.72 1.40 -10.78
CA PRO A 15 2.31 0.85 -9.49
C PRO A 15 0.94 0.17 -9.58
N GLU A 16 0.89 -1.09 -9.19
CA GLU A 16 -0.32 -1.90 -9.09
C GLU A 16 -0.89 -1.81 -7.67
N PHE A 17 -2.20 -1.53 -7.57
CA PHE A 17 -2.88 -1.47 -6.29
C PHE A 17 -2.97 -2.87 -5.64
N LEU A 18 -2.65 -2.97 -4.35
CA LEU A 18 -2.72 -4.22 -3.58
C LEU A 18 -3.89 -4.22 -2.59
N ILE A 19 -3.92 -3.22 -1.71
CA ILE A 19 -4.89 -3.16 -0.61
C ILE A 19 -5.05 -1.72 -0.10
N LEU A 20 -6.28 -1.38 0.28
CA LEU A 20 -6.64 -0.17 1.02
C LEU A 20 -7.07 -0.55 2.42
N ILE A 21 -6.57 0.20 3.41
CA ILE A 21 -6.81 -0.05 4.83
C ILE A 21 -7.29 1.26 5.46
N MET A 22 -8.51 1.24 5.97
CA MET A 22 -9.13 2.37 6.66
C MET A 22 -8.69 2.40 8.11
N GLU A 23 -8.65 3.59 8.72
CA GLU A 23 -8.41 3.77 10.16
C GLU A 23 -9.40 2.97 11.03
N SER A 24 -10.63 2.73 10.54
CA SER A 24 -11.62 1.87 11.19
C SER A 24 -11.17 0.40 11.32
N GLY A 25 -10.18 -0.02 10.53
CA GLY A 25 -9.75 -1.40 10.36
C GLY A 25 -10.43 -2.11 9.17
N GLN A 26 -11.32 -1.42 8.44
CA GLN A 26 -11.88 -1.96 7.21
C GLN A 26 -10.80 -2.07 6.14
N MET A 27 -10.79 -3.19 5.42
CA MET A 27 -9.81 -3.48 4.38
C MET A 27 -10.51 -3.79 3.06
N GLN A 28 -9.93 -3.31 1.97
CA GLN A 28 -10.37 -3.58 0.61
C GLN A 28 -9.17 -4.05 -0.22
N ASN A 29 -9.18 -5.31 -0.61
CA ASN A 29 -8.17 -5.88 -1.49
C ASN A 29 -8.38 -5.44 -2.94
N ALA A 30 -7.32 -5.53 -3.75
CA ALA A 30 -7.40 -5.48 -5.19
C ALA A 30 -8.33 -6.58 -5.75
N THR A 31 -8.76 -6.41 -6.99
CA THR A 31 -9.54 -7.41 -7.73
C THR A 31 -8.82 -7.75 -9.03
N PRO A 32 -8.31 -8.98 -9.19
CA PRO A 32 -8.27 -10.06 -8.18
C PRO A 32 -7.33 -9.73 -7.00
N PRO A 33 -7.52 -10.35 -5.83
CA PRO A 33 -6.63 -10.15 -4.69
C PRO A 33 -5.26 -10.79 -4.94
N HIS A 34 -4.21 -10.21 -4.35
CA HIS A 34 -2.89 -10.84 -4.37
C HIS A 34 -2.92 -12.16 -3.59
N PRO A 35 -2.50 -13.29 -4.18
CA PRO A 35 -2.83 -14.62 -3.68
C PRO A 35 -2.19 -14.99 -2.34
N ARG A 36 -1.10 -14.30 -1.97
CA ARG A 36 -0.28 -14.59 -0.78
C ARG A 36 -0.18 -13.44 0.19
N LEU A 37 -0.91 -12.35 -0.08
CA LEU A 37 -0.85 -11.14 0.71
C LEU A 37 -1.91 -11.17 1.80
N THR A 38 -1.48 -10.91 3.03
CA THR A 38 -2.35 -10.68 4.18
C THR A 38 -2.01 -9.32 4.80
N ALA A 39 -2.98 -8.73 5.48
CA ALA A 39 -2.79 -7.47 6.19
C ALA A 39 -3.42 -7.54 7.58
N SER A 40 -2.78 -6.89 8.55
CA SER A 40 -3.33 -6.68 9.89
C SER A 40 -3.08 -5.25 10.36
N VAL A 41 -3.97 -4.74 11.20
CA VAL A 41 -3.90 -3.40 11.79
C VAL A 41 -3.75 -3.56 13.28
N ASP A 42 -2.68 -3.00 13.82
CA ASP A 42 -2.53 -2.81 15.25
C ASP A 42 -2.86 -1.35 15.58
N LYS A 43 -4.01 -1.17 16.23
CA LYS A 43 -4.53 0.16 16.60
C LYS A 43 -3.80 0.78 17.79
N GLU A 44 -3.19 -0.05 18.65
CA GLU A 44 -2.47 0.43 19.83
C GLU A 44 -1.14 1.05 19.40
N SER A 45 -0.37 0.32 18.59
CA SER A 45 0.90 0.82 18.04
C SER A 45 0.74 1.72 16.81
N LYS A 46 -0.48 1.86 16.28
CA LYS A 46 -0.80 2.59 15.03
C LYS A 46 0.01 2.08 13.85
N THR A 47 0.20 0.76 13.77
CA THR A 47 0.96 0.12 12.71
C THR A 47 0.05 -0.72 11.82
N VAL A 48 0.51 -0.90 10.59
CA VAL A 48 -0.09 -1.80 9.61
C VAL A 48 0.97 -2.78 9.20
N ASN A 49 0.67 -4.07 9.35
CA ASN A 49 1.54 -5.15 8.91
C ASN A 49 1.01 -5.70 7.59
N LEU A 50 1.86 -5.75 6.59
CA LEU A 50 1.62 -6.39 5.30
C LEU A 50 2.56 -7.59 5.21
N GLU A 51 2.00 -8.78 5.01
CA GLU A 51 2.78 -10.01 4.93
C GLU A 51 2.52 -10.69 3.57
N ILE A 52 3.61 -11.11 2.92
CA ILE A 52 3.55 -11.98 1.74
C ILE A 52 4.19 -13.30 2.13
N PHE A 53 3.38 -14.34 2.22
CA PHE A 53 3.86 -15.64 2.65
C PHE A 53 3.18 -16.80 1.87
N PRO A 54 3.95 -17.81 1.41
CA PRO A 54 5.42 -17.85 1.39
C PRO A 54 5.98 -16.89 0.34
N ALA A 55 7.11 -16.25 0.63
CA ALA A 55 7.78 -15.37 -0.32
C ALA A 55 8.49 -16.18 -1.43
N ASP A 56 8.47 -15.65 -2.65
CA ASP A 56 9.17 -16.16 -3.83
C ASP A 56 9.97 -15.03 -4.49
N VAL A 57 10.96 -15.38 -5.31
CA VAL A 57 11.73 -14.41 -6.12
C VAL A 57 10.80 -13.52 -6.95
N LYS A 58 9.67 -14.05 -7.41
CA LYS A 58 8.64 -13.31 -8.17
C LYS A 58 8.00 -12.16 -7.38
N ASP A 59 8.06 -12.18 -6.05
CA ASP A 59 7.53 -11.08 -5.23
C ASP A 59 8.51 -9.89 -5.14
N SER A 60 9.71 -10.01 -5.71
CA SER A 60 10.72 -8.94 -5.72
C SER A 60 10.23 -7.74 -6.54
N ALA A 61 9.87 -6.68 -5.84
CA ALA A 61 9.33 -5.45 -6.40
C ALA A 61 9.56 -4.28 -5.43
N LEU A 62 9.28 -3.06 -5.86
CA LEU A 62 9.15 -1.93 -4.96
C LEU A 62 7.74 -1.94 -4.35
N TYR A 63 7.66 -1.81 -3.03
CA TYR A 63 6.39 -1.74 -2.31
C TYR A 63 6.22 -0.34 -1.73
N TYR A 64 5.18 0.35 -2.18
CA TYR A 64 4.88 1.71 -1.76
C TYR A 64 3.67 1.73 -0.84
N CYS A 65 3.78 2.46 0.26
CA CYS A 65 2.62 2.86 1.04
C CYS A 65 2.31 4.34 0.78
N ALA A 66 1.02 4.64 0.62
CA ALA A 66 0.50 5.99 0.51
C ALA A 66 -0.53 6.19 1.62
N LEU A 67 -0.18 7.00 2.60
CA LEU A 67 -1.15 7.54 3.55
C LEU A 67 -1.66 8.84 2.96
N GLN A 68 -2.96 8.94 2.72
CA GLN A 68 -3.54 10.14 2.10
C GLN A 68 -3.08 11.41 2.84
N PRO A 69 -2.26 12.29 2.23
CA PRO A 69 -1.89 13.54 2.85
C PRO A 69 -2.97 14.57 2.51
N THR A 70 -3.53 15.21 3.54
CA THR A 70 -4.47 16.34 3.44
C THR A 70 -3.77 17.62 2.98
N VAL A 71 -3.03 17.60 1.87
CA VAL A 71 -2.56 18.86 1.27
C VAL A 71 -3.69 19.38 0.38
N ALA A 72 -4.49 20.31 0.93
CA ALA A 72 -5.40 21.17 0.18
C ALA A 72 -4.59 22.19 -0.66
N GLY A 73 -3.75 21.70 -1.57
CA GLY A 73 -2.88 22.50 -2.41
C GLY A 73 -3.05 22.13 -3.88
N ASN A 74 -4.16 22.55 -4.49
CA ASN A 74 -4.42 22.81 -5.92
C ASN A 74 -3.70 21.99 -7.02
N THR A 75 -3.29 20.74 -6.79
CA THR A 75 -2.59 19.96 -7.80
C THR A 75 -3.15 18.55 -7.81
N MET A 76 -3.82 18.18 -8.91
CA MET A 76 -4.64 16.97 -9.08
C MET A 76 -3.81 15.67 -9.23
N TYR A 77 -2.58 15.63 -8.74
CA TYR A 77 -1.67 14.51 -8.99
C TYR A 77 -1.23 13.84 -7.69
N THR A 78 -1.33 12.52 -7.66
CA THR A 78 -0.66 11.66 -6.69
C THR A 78 0.85 11.76 -6.91
N ILE A 79 1.55 12.43 -5.99
CA ILE A 79 3.02 12.51 -6.01
C ILE A 79 3.56 11.33 -5.18
N GLN A 80 4.38 10.49 -5.81
CA GLN A 80 5.10 9.45 -5.08
C GLN A 80 6.18 10.08 -4.20
N LYS A 81 6.28 9.64 -2.94
CA LYS A 81 7.41 10.01 -2.09
C LYS A 81 8.69 9.51 -2.77
N PRO A 82 9.72 10.36 -2.96
CA PRO A 82 10.98 9.90 -3.54
C PRO A 82 11.57 8.78 -2.68
N ALA A 83 12.10 7.75 -3.33
CA ALA A 83 12.88 6.73 -2.65
C ALA A 83 14.06 7.43 -1.97
N GLN A 84 14.19 7.28 -0.64
CA GLN A 84 15.35 7.80 0.08
C GLN A 84 16.54 6.92 -0.30
N SER A 85 17.55 7.53 -0.93
CA SER A 85 18.84 6.93 -1.25
C SER A 85 19.65 6.62 0.00
#